data_AF-A0A818FZQ3-F1
#
_entry.id   AF-A0A818FZQ3-F1
#
_cell.length_a   1.000
_cell.length_b   1.000
_cell.length_c   1.000
_cell.angle_alpha   90.00
_cell.angle_beta   90.00
_cell.angle_gamma   90.00
#
_symmetry.space_group_name_H-M   'P 1'
#
loop_
_entity.id
_entity.type
_entity.pdbx_description
1 polymer ?
#
loop_
_entity_poly.entity_id
_entity_poly.type
_entity_poly.pdbx_seq_one_letter_code
_entity_poly.pdbx_strand_id
1 'polypeptide(L)'
;MNSSTFDNLINSVNKTSFTDDQVDLIKTTIQSVRIISAQQVVQLMKLISFDGAKLEVAKMAYPYTCDRGSYASIVGDALSFSDAKSELNEYIRSQCW
;
A
#
# COMPACT_ATOMS: atom_id res chain seq x y z
N MET A 1 12.88 -0.55 -0.35
CA MET A 1 12.93 -1.26 0.95
C MET A 1 13.74 -2.55 0.78
N ASN A 2 14.65 -2.86 1.72
CA ASN A 2 15.42 -4.11 1.70
C ASN A 2 14.53 -5.30 2.12
N SER A 3 14.85 -6.51 1.67
CA SER A 3 14.09 -7.73 1.96
C SER A 3 13.91 -7.97 3.46
N SER A 4 14.98 -7.93 4.26
CA SER A 4 14.90 -8.17 5.71
C SER A 4 13.98 -7.19 6.45
N THR A 5 13.97 -5.91 6.07
CA THR A 5 13.06 -4.92 6.66
C THR A 5 11.61 -5.24 6.29
N PHE A 6 11.38 -5.69 5.05
CA PHE A 6 10.05 -6.01 4.54
C PHE A 6 9.48 -7.27 5.20
N ASP A 7 10.27 -8.33 5.32
CA ASP A 7 9.88 -9.55 6.03
C ASP A 7 9.51 -9.27 7.50
N ASN A 8 10.28 -8.41 8.17
CA ASN A 8 9.98 -7.98 9.55
C ASN A 8 8.66 -7.21 9.64
N LEU A 9 8.38 -6.33 8.67
CA LEU A 9 7.11 -5.61 8.59
C LEU A 9 5.94 -6.58 8.38
N ILE A 10 6.04 -7.48 7.40
CA ILE A 10 5.03 -8.52 7.12
C ILE A 10 4.73 -9.33 8.39
N ASN A 11 5.76 -9.77 9.10
CA ASN A 11 5.60 -10.55 10.32
C ASN A 11 4.94 -9.73 11.44
N SER A 12 5.27 -8.44 11.54
CA SER A 12 4.67 -7.55 12.54
C SER A 12 3.19 -7.29 12.24
N VAL A 13 2.84 -7.01 10.97
CA VAL A 13 1.46 -6.81 10.52
C VAL A 13 0.61 -8.07 10.73
N ASN A 14 1.15 -9.26 10.46
CA ASN A 14 0.45 -10.53 10.72
C ASN A 14 0.20 -10.80 12.21
N LYS A 15 1.05 -10.29 13.10
CA LYS A 15 0.86 -10.41 14.55
C LYS A 15 -0.16 -9.43 15.09
N THR A 16 -0.41 -8.33 14.39
CA THR A 16 -1.40 -7.33 14.77
C THR A 16 -2.80 -7.79 14.40
N SER A 17 -3.69 -7.87 15.38
CA SER A 17 -5.07 -8.36 15.18
C SER A 17 -6.04 -7.31 14.62
N PHE A 18 -5.75 -6.03 14.84
CA PHE A 18 -6.63 -4.92 14.41
C PHE A 18 -6.13 -4.29 13.11
N THR A 19 -7.04 -4.09 12.16
CA THR A 19 -6.69 -3.49 10.86
C THR A 19 -6.20 -2.05 10.96
N ASP A 20 -6.69 -1.27 11.93
CA ASP A 20 -6.26 0.11 12.13
C ASP A 20 -4.78 0.18 12.53
N ASP A 21 -4.39 -0.61 13.53
CA ASP A 21 -2.98 -0.75 13.95
C ASP A 21 -2.09 -1.31 12.83
N GLN A 22 -2.60 -2.25 12.03
CA GLN A 22 -1.88 -2.75 10.85
C GLN A 22 -1.58 -1.64 9.85
N VAL A 23 -2.59 -0.81 9.56
CA VAL A 23 -2.46 0.33 8.65
C VAL A 23 -1.46 1.33 9.20
N ASP A 24 -1.56 1.71 10.48
CA ASP A 24 -0.65 2.68 11.10
C ASP A 24 0.81 2.21 11.09
N LEU A 25 1.05 0.93 11.38
CA LEU A 25 2.38 0.33 11.31
C LEU A 25 2.96 0.36 9.89
N ILE A 26 2.14 0.02 8.88
CA ILE A 26 2.55 0.07 7.47
C ILE A 26 2.89 1.51 7.08
N LYS A 27 2.01 2.45 7.41
CA LYS A 27 2.16 3.88 7.16
C LYS A 27 3.49 4.40 7.73
N THR A 28 3.71 4.19 9.03
CA THR A 28 4.94 4.61 9.73
C THR A 28 6.19 3.99 9.10
N THR A 29 6.12 2.72 8.70
CA THR A 29 7.26 2.05 8.07
C THR A 29 7.56 2.62 6.69
N ILE A 30 6.56 2.82 5.84
CA ILE A 30 6.74 3.39 4.49
C ILE A 30 7.36 4.79 4.58
N GLN A 31 6.88 5.62 5.51
CA GLN A 31 7.45 6.95 5.76
C GLN A 31 8.92 6.89 6.21
N SER A 32 9.28 5.89 7.02
CA SER A 32 10.64 5.68 7.50
C SER A 32 11.60 5.22 6.38
N VAL A 33 11.19 4.24 5.57
CA VAL A 33 12.05 3.70 4.50
C VAL A 33 12.10 4.63 3.28
N ARG A 34 11.11 5.51 3.10
CA ARG A 34 10.91 6.47 2.00
C ARG A 34 10.81 5.93 0.58
N ILE A 35 11.31 4.72 0.31
CA ILE A 35 11.32 4.09 -1.01
C ILE A 35 10.73 2.68 -0.92
N ILE A 36 9.62 2.47 -1.63
CA ILE A 36 8.92 1.18 -1.75
C ILE A 36 8.59 0.88 -3.22
N SER A 37 8.41 -0.40 -3.57
CA SER A 37 7.93 -0.81 -4.90
C SER A 37 6.43 -1.07 -4.89
N ALA A 38 5.78 -0.91 -6.05
CA ALA A 38 4.35 -1.19 -6.18
C ALA A 38 4.00 -2.62 -5.77
N GLN A 39 4.86 -3.60 -6.07
CA GLN A 39 4.67 -4.99 -5.66
C GLN A 39 4.72 -5.20 -4.14
N GLN A 40 5.63 -4.49 -3.44
CA GLN A 40 5.68 -4.53 -1.98
C GLN A 40 4.42 -3.96 -1.36
N VAL A 41 3.88 -2.87 -1.92
CA VAL A 41 2.60 -2.29 -1.47
C VAL A 41 1.47 -3.31 -1.64
N VAL A 42 1.39 -3.98 -2.79
CA VAL A 42 0.38 -5.02 -3.04
C VAL A 42 0.48 -6.15 -2.01
N GLN A 43 1.69 -6.57 -1.66
CA GLN A 43 1.87 -7.61 -0.66
C GLN A 43 1.39 -7.18 0.73
N LEU A 44 1.61 -5.91 1.11
CA LEU A 44 1.07 -5.37 2.37
C LEU A 44 -0.45 -5.27 2.33
N MET A 45 -1.02 -4.81 1.21
CA MET A 45 -2.48 -4.76 1.03
C MET A 45 -3.13 -6.14 1.11
N LYS A 46 -2.45 -7.20 0.66
CA LYS A 46 -2.96 -8.58 0.77
C LYS A 46 -3.03 -9.08 2.21
N LEU A 47 -2.28 -8.50 3.15
CA LEU A 47 -2.39 -8.83 4.58
C LEU A 47 -3.62 -8.19 5.23
N ILE A 48 -4.09 -7.08 4.66
CA ILE A 48 -5.25 -6.37 5.16
C ILE A 48 -6.50 -7.03 4.57
N SER A 49 -7.49 -7.34 5.42
CA SER A 49 -8.74 -7.94 4.95
C SER A 49 -9.71 -6.92 4.35
N PHE A 50 -9.68 -5.67 4.84
CA PHE A 50 -10.64 -4.63 4.47
C PHE A 50 -10.16 -3.77 3.30
N ASP A 51 -10.90 -3.73 2.19
CA ASP A 51 -10.51 -3.00 0.98
C ASP A 51 -10.42 -1.47 1.20
N GLY A 52 -11.24 -0.89 2.07
CA GLY A 52 -11.12 0.53 2.44
C GLY A 52 -9.76 0.88 3.05
N ALA A 53 -9.27 0.02 3.95
CA ALA A 53 -7.96 0.16 4.57
C ALA A 53 -6.81 -0.07 3.56
N LYS A 54 -6.98 -1.03 2.64
CA LYS A 54 -6.03 -1.24 1.53
C LYS A 54 -5.90 0.02 0.67
N LEU A 55 -7.02 0.64 0.30
CA LEU A 55 -7.04 1.85 -0.51
C LEU A 55 -6.34 3.01 0.19
N GLU A 56 -6.53 3.15 1.50
CA GLU A 56 -5.87 4.17 2.31
C GLU A 56 -4.35 4.01 2.31
N VAL A 57 -3.86 2.78 2.51
CA VAL A 57 -2.43 2.44 2.42
C VAL A 57 -1.91 2.71 1.01
N ALA A 58 -2.65 2.34 -0.03
CA ALA A 58 -2.27 2.58 -1.42
C ALA A 58 -2.08 4.08 -1.72
N LYS A 59 -3.07 4.91 -1.40
CA LYS A 59 -2.98 6.37 -1.60
C LYS A 59 -1.75 6.95 -0.89
N MET A 60 -1.51 6.51 0.33
CA MET A 60 -0.39 6.99 1.14
C MET A 60 0.98 6.51 0.64
N ALA A 61 1.06 5.29 0.10
CA ALA A 61 2.28 4.71 -0.43
C ALA A 61 2.68 5.25 -1.82
N TYR A 62 1.72 5.76 -2.60
CA TYR A 62 1.95 6.30 -3.93
C TYR A 62 3.14 7.30 -4.03
N PRO A 63 3.24 8.37 -3.20
CA PRO A 63 4.36 9.31 -3.26
C PRO A 63 5.72 8.67 -2.99
N TYR A 64 5.77 7.61 -2.17
CA TYR A 64 7.00 6.89 -1.80
C TYR A 64 7.34 5.74 -2.76
N THR A 65 6.51 5.52 -3.77
CA THR A 65 6.71 4.42 -4.72
C THR A 65 7.63 4.84 -5.86
N CYS A 66 8.65 4.04 -6.13
CA CYS A 66 9.55 4.28 -7.27
C CYS A 66 8.88 4.02 -8.62
N ASP A 67 8.05 2.97 -8.72
CA ASP A 67 7.41 2.57 -9.98
C ASP A 67 6.00 3.16 -10.12
N ARG A 68 5.92 4.50 -10.28
CA ARG A 68 4.63 5.20 -10.36
C ARG A 68 3.87 4.87 -11.65
N GLY A 69 4.59 4.62 -12.75
CA GLY A 69 4.01 4.32 -14.06
C GLY A 69 3.16 3.05 -14.08
N SER A 70 3.60 1.99 -13.38
CA SER A 70 2.84 0.74 -13.30
C SER A 70 2.01 0.63 -12.02
N TYR A 71 2.07 1.63 -11.13
CA TYR A 71 1.41 1.60 -9.82
C TYR A 71 -0.09 1.37 -9.92
N ALA A 72 -0.78 2.14 -10.76
CA ALA A 72 -2.23 2.03 -10.94
C ALA A 72 -2.65 0.62 -11.39
N SER A 73 -1.85 -0.01 -12.26
CA SER A 73 -2.12 -1.37 -12.75
C SER A 73 -1.83 -2.43 -11.69
N ILE A 74 -0.66 -2.35 -11.03
CA ILE A 74 -0.22 -3.34 -10.05
C ILE A 74 -1.09 -3.30 -8.79
N VAL A 75 -1.31 -2.10 -8.26
CA VAL A 75 -2.08 -1.87 -7.03
C VAL A 75 -3.58 -1.97 -7.28
N GLY A 76 -4.05 -1.53 -8.45
CA GLY A 76 -5.43 -1.71 -8.86
C GLY A 76 -5.83 -3.18 -8.99
N ASP A 77 -4.92 -4.07 -9.36
CA ASP A 77 -5.21 -5.51 -9.40
C ASP A 77 -5.42 -6.12 -8.00
N ALA A 78 -4.76 -5.57 -6.98
CA ALA A 78 -4.87 -6.02 -5.60
C ALA A 78 -6.17 -5.60 -4.89
N LEU A 79 -6.90 -4.64 -5.46
CA LEU A 79 -8.19 -4.20 -4.96
C LEU A 79 -9.30 -5.08 -5.53
N SER A 80 -10.23 -5.48 -4.67
CA SER A 80 -11.33 -6.38 -5.06
C SER A 80 -12.49 -5.59 -5.67
N PHE A 81 -12.69 -4.35 -5.19
CA PHE A 81 -13.80 -3.50 -5.61
C PHE A 81 -13.40 -2.56 -6.75
N SER A 82 -14.27 -2.45 -7.75
CA SER A 82 -14.13 -1.52 -8.87
C SER A 82 -14.08 -0.05 -8.44
N ASP A 83 -14.85 0.30 -7.41
CA ASP A 83 -14.88 1.66 -6.86
C ASP A 83 -13.51 2.06 -6.29
N ALA A 84 -12.89 1.17 -5.51
CA ALA A 84 -11.56 1.42 -4.96
C ALA A 84 -10.49 1.60 -6.06
N LYS A 85 -10.59 0.84 -7.16
CA LYS A 85 -9.70 1.01 -8.32
C LYS A 85 -9.88 2.38 -8.99
N SER A 86 -11.12 2.80 -9.19
CA SER A 86 -11.44 4.09 -9.80
C SER A 86 -10.96 5.24 -8.92
N GLU A 87 -11.18 5.15 -7.61
CA GLU A 87 -10.77 6.16 -6.63
C GLU A 87 -9.24 6.26 -6.53
N LEU A 88 -8.52 5.12 -6.59
CA LEU A 88 -7.05 5.12 -6.66
C LEU A 88 -6.56 5.81 -7.95
N ASN A 89 -7.15 5.48 -9.08
CA ASN A 89 -6.77 6.05 -10.37
C ASN A 89 -7.04 7.56 -10.43
N GLU A 90 -8.16 8.01 -9.87
CA GLU A 90 -8.47 9.44 -9.74
C GLU A 90 -7.48 10.16 -8.82
N TYR A 91 -7.12 9.57 -7.69
CA TYR A 91 -6.09 10.10 -6.80
C TYR A 91 -4.73 10.25 -7.51
N ILE A 92 -4.30 9.23 -8.25
CA ILE A 92 -3.04 9.24 -9.02
C ILE A 92 -3.06 10.35 -10.08
N ARG A 93 -4.18 10.51 -10.80
CA ARG A 93 -4.36 11.58 -11.79
C ARG A 93 -4.30 12.97 -11.15
N SER A 94 -4.92 13.14 -9.98
CA SER A 94 -4.91 14.41 -9.24
C SER A 94 -3.52 14.78 -8.71
N GLN A 95 -2.66 13.81 -8.44
CA GLN A 95 -1.27 14.04 -8.00
C GLN A 95 -0.31 14.37 -9.15
N CYS A 96 -0.75 14.26 -10.40
CA CYS A 96 0.09 14.42 -11.60
C CYS A 96 -0.12 15.77 -12.30
N TRP A 97 -0.53 16.82 -11.58
CA TRP A 97 -0.62 18.20 -12.07
C TRP A 97 0.60 19.05 -11.68
#